data_AF-A0A2D9PID3-F1
#
_entry.id   AF-A0A2D9PID3-F1
#
_cell.length_a   1.000
_cell.length_b   1.000
_cell.length_c   1.000
_cell.angle_alpha   90.00
_cell.angle_beta   90.00
_cell.angle_gamma   90.00
#
_symmetry.space_group_name_H-M   'P 1'
#
loop_
_entity.id
_entity.type
_entity.pdbx_description
1 polymer ?
#
loop_
_entity_poly.entity_id
_entity_poly.type
_entity_poly.pdbx_seq_one_letter_code
_entity_poly.pdbx_strand_id
1 'polypeptide(L)'
;MVFAQHDSDNEIDPVIKSAIIPGWGQKSLNYPRRARVYKYIESSILLTIIGTSTYSNILKKNYISFASSHARLSSSEKDHKYWVDIGNYDSIDDYNNEHLRNRETNDLYPLNNKWSWDWDSDANRKAFEEKRITSDQMQLIATFGLGALVLNHAVSAIDALYLKRLSDKMYVNAYQNTETGGVGYSIIFNIY
;
A
#
# COMPACT_ATOMS: atom_id res chain seq x y z
N MET A 1 -35.98 26.71 34.62
CA MET A 1 -35.95 26.42 33.18
C MET A 1 -34.51 26.54 32.73
N VAL A 2 -33.77 25.43 32.67
CA VAL A 2 -32.41 25.41 32.10
C VAL A 2 -32.55 24.66 30.79
N PHE A 3 -32.51 25.41 29.69
CA PHE A 3 -32.39 24.81 28.37
C PHE A 3 -31.00 24.16 28.32
N ALA A 4 -30.95 22.83 28.30
CA ALA A 4 -29.74 22.12 27.91
C ALA A 4 -29.54 22.41 26.42
N GLN A 5 -28.80 23.47 26.14
CA GLN A 5 -28.27 23.77 24.83
C GLN A 5 -27.34 22.61 24.48
N HIS A 6 -27.72 21.79 23.50
CA HIS A 6 -26.80 20.82 22.91
C HIS A 6 -25.74 21.65 22.19
N ASP A 7 -24.61 21.88 22.85
CA ASP A 7 -23.43 22.42 22.19
C ASP A 7 -23.13 21.47 21.03
N SER A 8 -23.30 21.97 19.81
CA SER A 8 -22.78 21.33 18.62
C SER A 8 -21.28 21.62 18.64
N ASP A 9 -20.53 20.88 19.45
CA ASP A 9 -19.08 20.86 19.32
C ASP A 9 -18.76 20.58 17.85
N ASN A 10 -17.79 21.31 17.29
CA ASN A 10 -17.27 21.16 15.92
C ASN A 10 -16.58 19.78 15.76
N GLU A 11 -17.30 18.70 15.99
CA GLU A 11 -16.80 17.36 15.84
C GLU A 11 -16.76 17.01 14.37
N ILE A 12 -15.55 16.73 13.88
CA ILE A 12 -15.33 16.20 12.53
C ILE A 12 -16.22 14.96 12.33
N ASP A 13 -16.90 14.91 11.18
CA ASP A 13 -17.80 13.83 10.83
C ASP A 13 -17.11 12.45 10.98
N PRO A 14 -17.76 11.44 11.61
CA PRO A 14 -17.20 10.10 11.75
C PRO A 14 -16.71 9.46 10.45
N VAL A 15 -17.35 9.75 9.32
CA VAL A 15 -16.94 9.26 7.99
C VAL A 15 -15.59 9.86 7.60
N ILE A 16 -15.41 11.17 7.79
CA ILE A 16 -14.15 11.87 7.50
C ILE A 16 -13.04 11.34 8.43
N LYS A 17 -13.34 11.17 9.73
CA LYS A 17 -12.42 10.56 10.70
C LYS A 17 -11.91 9.20 10.19
N SER A 18 -12.81 8.31 9.73
CA SER A 18 -12.44 6.99 9.20
C SER A 18 -11.76 7.01 7.83
N ALA A 19 -12.06 8.01 6.98
CA ALA A 19 -11.37 8.19 5.71
C ALA A 19 -9.91 8.62 5.88
N ILE A 20 -9.59 9.36 6.95
CA ILE A 20 -8.21 9.77 7.27
C ILE A 20 -7.49 8.66 8.04
N ILE A 21 -8.14 8.11 9.07
CA ILE A 21 -7.58 7.07 9.91
C ILE A 21 -8.60 5.93 10.05
N PRO A 22 -8.38 4.80 9.37
CA PRO A 22 -9.27 3.65 9.47
C PRO A 22 -9.53 3.25 10.92
N GLY A 23 -10.82 3.12 11.27
CA GLY A 23 -11.26 2.80 12.62
C GLY A 23 -11.50 3.99 13.55
N TRP A 24 -11.18 5.24 13.16
CA TRP A 24 -11.40 6.41 14.02
C TRP A 24 -12.90 6.76 14.14
N GLY A 25 -13.64 6.80 13.04
CA GLY A 25 -15.09 7.02 13.05
C GLY A 25 -15.87 5.94 13.80
N GLN A 26 -15.48 4.66 13.63
CA GLN A 26 -16.03 3.55 14.41
C GLN A 26 -15.82 3.77 15.91
N LYS A 27 -14.63 4.25 16.30
CA LYS A 27 -14.33 4.54 17.71
C LYS A 27 -15.18 5.70 18.23
N SER A 28 -15.37 6.78 17.47
CA SER A 28 -16.21 7.91 17.89
C SER A 28 -17.68 7.55 18.00
N LEU A 29 -18.16 6.60 17.20
CA LEU A 29 -19.53 6.05 17.28
C LEU A 29 -19.69 4.97 18.36
N ASN A 30 -18.70 4.78 19.23
CA ASN A 30 -18.68 3.79 20.32
C ASN A 30 -18.70 2.32 19.86
N TYR A 31 -18.06 2.01 18.72
CA TYR A 31 -17.84 0.66 18.20
C TYR A 31 -16.36 0.24 18.26
N PRO A 32 -15.78 0.03 19.45
CA PRO A 32 -14.34 -0.20 19.64
C PRO A 32 -13.83 -1.51 19.01
N ARG A 33 -14.69 -2.54 18.92
CA ARG A 33 -14.32 -3.82 18.28
C ARG A 33 -14.07 -3.66 16.79
N ARG A 34 -14.95 -2.93 16.08
CA ARG A 34 -14.78 -2.61 14.65
C ARG A 34 -13.59 -1.69 14.42
N ALA A 35 -13.43 -0.68 15.27
CA ALA A 35 -12.26 0.22 15.23
C ALA A 35 -10.92 -0.54 15.31
N ARG A 36 -10.84 -1.56 16.18
CA ARG A 36 -9.63 -2.37 16.35
C ARG A 36 -9.28 -3.19 15.11
N VAL A 37 -10.28 -3.75 14.42
CA VAL A 37 -10.07 -4.52 13.18
C VAL A 37 -9.41 -3.66 12.11
N TYR A 38 -9.94 -2.47 11.83
CA TYR A 38 -9.37 -1.56 10.83
C TYR A 38 -7.94 -1.15 11.16
N LYS A 39 -7.64 -0.90 12.44
CA LYS A 39 -6.28 -0.56 12.88
C LYS A 39 -5.29 -1.71 12.70
N TYR A 40 -5.71 -2.95 12.96
CA TYR A 40 -4.85 -4.12 12.74
C TYR A 40 -4.60 -4.34 11.25
N ILE A 41 -5.63 -4.23 10.42
CA ILE A 41 -5.49 -4.33 8.96
C ILE A 41 -4.55 -3.24 8.44
N GLU A 42 -4.76 -1.99 8.83
CA GLU A 42 -3.91 -0.85 8.45
C GLU A 42 -2.45 -1.09 8.84
N SER A 43 -2.22 -1.52 10.09
CA SER A 43 -0.87 -1.81 10.59
C SER A 43 -0.20 -2.95 9.80
N SER A 44 -0.95 -4.02 9.49
CA SER A 44 -0.45 -5.13 8.69
C SER A 44 -0.12 -4.71 7.25
N ILE A 45 -0.94 -3.86 6.63
CA ILE A 45 -0.67 -3.31 5.28
C ILE A 45 0.61 -2.47 5.31
N LEU A 46 0.74 -1.54 6.27
CA LEU A 46 1.92 -0.70 6.42
C LEU A 46 3.20 -1.53 6.63
N LEU A 47 3.15 -2.52 7.54
CA LEU A 47 4.27 -3.43 7.76
C LEU A 47 4.63 -4.20 6.48
N THR A 48 3.64 -4.62 5.70
CA THR A 48 3.86 -5.31 4.43
C THR A 48 4.56 -4.40 3.42
N ILE A 49 4.08 -3.16 3.24
CA ILE A 49 4.68 -2.18 2.33
C ILE A 49 6.14 -1.91 2.72
N ILE A 50 6.39 -1.60 3.99
CA ILE A 50 7.73 -1.29 4.49
C ILE A 50 8.65 -2.50 4.34
N GLY A 51 8.19 -3.68 4.75
CA GLY A 51 8.97 -4.92 4.71
C GLY A 51 9.35 -5.32 3.28
N THR A 52 8.37 -5.34 2.37
CA THR A 52 8.60 -5.75 0.97
C THR A 52 9.40 -4.73 0.17
N SER A 53 9.15 -3.42 0.38
CA SER A 53 9.97 -2.36 -0.24
C SER A 53 11.43 -2.41 0.25
N THR A 54 11.64 -2.62 1.56
CA THR A 54 13.00 -2.75 2.11
C THR A 54 13.70 -3.99 1.55
N TYR A 55 12.99 -5.12 1.52
CA TYR A 55 13.55 -6.38 1.02
C TYR A 55 13.86 -6.33 -0.48
N SER A 56 12.99 -5.72 -1.29
CA SER A 56 13.25 -5.39 -2.69
C SER A 56 14.56 -4.62 -2.85
N ASN A 57 14.76 -3.55 -2.07
CA ASN A 57 15.98 -2.75 -2.16
C ASN A 57 17.25 -3.54 -1.76
N ILE A 58 17.15 -4.47 -0.81
CA ILE A 58 18.26 -5.36 -0.45
C ILE A 58 18.57 -6.32 -1.60
N LEU A 59 17.55 -6.97 -2.17
CA LEU A 59 17.71 -7.86 -3.32
C LEU A 59 18.31 -7.13 -4.52
N LYS A 60 17.90 -5.89 -4.76
CA LYS A 60 18.46 -5.01 -5.78
C LYS A 60 19.96 -4.80 -5.62
N LYS A 61 20.40 -4.41 -4.43
CA LYS A 61 21.83 -4.26 -4.15
C LYS A 61 22.59 -5.57 -4.35
N ASN A 62 22.00 -6.68 -3.92
CA ASN A 62 22.63 -8.00 -4.03
C ASN A 62 22.78 -8.45 -5.49
N TYR A 63 21.75 -8.34 -6.32
CA TYR A 63 21.87 -8.74 -7.72
C TYR A 63 22.81 -7.83 -8.51
N ILE A 64 22.85 -6.52 -8.20
CA ILE A 64 23.78 -5.57 -8.85
C ILE A 64 25.22 -5.93 -8.48
N SER A 65 25.48 -6.21 -7.21
CA SER A 65 26.80 -6.63 -6.74
C SER A 65 27.22 -7.94 -7.38
N PHE A 66 26.29 -8.91 -7.49
CA PHE A 66 26.54 -10.21 -8.11
C PHE A 66 26.87 -10.07 -9.61
N ALA A 67 26.10 -9.27 -10.35
CA ALA A 67 26.40 -9.00 -11.76
C ALA A 67 27.74 -8.28 -11.92
N SER A 68 28.10 -7.38 -10.99
CA SER A 68 29.38 -6.68 -11.03
C SER A 68 30.59 -7.63 -10.92
N SER A 69 30.44 -8.78 -10.25
CA SER A 69 31.51 -9.79 -10.14
C SER A 69 31.50 -10.83 -11.27
N HIS A 70 30.35 -11.09 -11.89
CA HIS A 70 30.18 -12.21 -12.83
C HIS A 70 29.92 -11.80 -14.30
N ALA A 71 29.49 -10.56 -14.56
CA ALA A 71 29.10 -10.09 -15.90
C ALA A 71 30.06 -9.08 -16.52
N ARG A 72 31.29 -8.97 -16.00
CA ARG A 72 32.36 -8.06 -16.49
C ARG A 72 31.88 -6.62 -16.74
N LEU A 73 31.01 -6.12 -15.87
CA LEU A 73 30.42 -4.78 -15.99
C LEU A 73 31.49 -3.70 -15.75
N SER A 74 31.43 -2.61 -16.51
CA SER A 74 32.30 -1.44 -16.26
C SER A 74 31.71 -0.42 -15.28
N SER A 75 30.38 -0.38 -15.13
CA SER A 75 29.67 0.62 -14.35
C SER A 75 28.27 0.13 -13.95
N SER A 76 27.92 0.30 -12.67
CA SER A 76 26.66 -0.12 -12.07
C SER A 76 25.54 0.94 -12.12
N GLU A 77 25.83 2.17 -12.55
CA GLU A 77 24.80 3.19 -12.76
C GLU A 77 24.09 2.94 -14.09
N LYS A 78 22.98 2.19 -14.00
CA LYS A 78 22.18 1.73 -15.12
C LYS A 78 20.69 1.79 -14.77
N ASP A 79 19.87 2.01 -15.78
CA ASP A 79 18.42 2.01 -15.62
C ASP A 79 17.87 0.60 -15.43
N HIS A 80 16.57 0.48 -15.12
CA HIS A 80 15.96 -0.82 -14.89
C HIS A 80 15.96 -1.71 -16.14
N LYS A 81 15.72 -1.12 -17.33
CA LYS A 81 15.72 -1.85 -18.61
C LYS A 81 17.05 -2.57 -18.83
N TYR A 82 18.18 -1.89 -18.59
CA TYR A 82 19.49 -2.54 -18.67
C TYR A 82 19.58 -3.79 -17.80
N TRP A 83 19.16 -3.72 -16.54
CA TRP A 83 19.23 -4.87 -15.63
C TRP A 83 18.30 -6.02 -16.06
N VAL A 84 17.18 -5.72 -16.73
CA VAL A 84 16.33 -6.74 -17.36
C VAL A 84 17.08 -7.37 -18.53
N ASP A 85 17.64 -6.55 -19.41
CA ASP A 85 18.28 -6.98 -20.65
C ASP A 85 19.53 -7.83 -20.37
N ILE A 86 20.39 -7.47 -19.40
CA ILE A 86 21.54 -8.34 -19.06
C ILE A 86 21.09 -9.70 -18.49
N GLY A 87 19.90 -9.77 -17.88
CA GLY A 87 19.35 -11.04 -17.39
C GLY A 87 18.96 -11.98 -18.53
N ASN A 88 18.61 -11.43 -19.70
CA ASN A 88 18.06 -12.18 -20.83
C ASN A 88 19.14 -12.67 -21.81
N TYR A 89 20.33 -12.05 -21.83
CA TYR A 89 21.38 -12.30 -22.84
C TYR A 89 22.74 -12.52 -22.19
N ASP A 90 23.53 -13.46 -22.73
CA ASP A 90 24.88 -13.77 -22.23
C ASP A 90 25.87 -12.62 -22.46
N SER A 91 25.73 -11.86 -23.55
CA SER A 91 26.57 -10.70 -23.86
C SER A 91 25.80 -9.56 -24.54
N ILE A 92 26.43 -8.37 -24.56
CA ILE A 92 25.94 -7.21 -25.33
C ILE A 92 25.87 -7.50 -26.83
N ASP A 93 26.78 -8.31 -27.35
CA ASP A 93 26.82 -8.68 -28.75
C ASP A 93 25.62 -9.56 -29.11
N ASP A 94 25.25 -10.51 -28.24
CA ASP A 94 24.06 -11.36 -28.44
C ASP A 94 22.78 -10.51 -28.51
N TYR A 95 22.63 -9.56 -27.58
CA TYR A 95 21.51 -8.61 -27.57
C TYR A 95 21.45 -7.80 -28.86
N ASN A 96 22.54 -7.12 -29.21
CA ASN A 96 22.57 -6.24 -30.37
C ASN A 96 22.37 -7.02 -31.68
N ASN A 97 22.94 -8.22 -31.80
CA ASN A 97 22.76 -9.09 -32.97
C ASN A 97 21.32 -9.55 -33.14
N GLU A 98 20.60 -9.85 -32.05
CA GLU A 98 19.18 -10.16 -32.11
C GLU A 98 18.34 -8.96 -32.57
N HIS A 99 18.54 -7.78 -31.97
CA HIS A 99 17.80 -6.57 -32.33
C HIS A 99 18.10 -6.12 -33.78
N LEU A 100 19.34 -6.27 -34.25
CA LEU A 100 19.68 -6.02 -35.65
C LEU A 100 18.96 -6.97 -36.61
N ARG A 101 18.85 -8.26 -36.28
CA ARG A 101 18.06 -9.24 -37.06
C ARG A 101 16.58 -8.86 -37.10
N ASN A 102 16.06 -8.30 -36.02
CA ASN A 102 14.67 -7.86 -35.89
C ASN A 102 14.41 -6.45 -36.44
N ARG A 103 15.44 -5.75 -36.92
CA ARG A 103 15.40 -4.35 -37.42
C ARG A 103 15.04 -3.32 -36.34
N GLU A 104 15.36 -3.61 -35.08
CA GLU A 104 15.15 -2.77 -33.89
C GLU A 104 16.36 -1.87 -33.64
N THR A 105 16.75 -1.06 -34.62
CA THR A 105 18.00 -0.28 -34.57
C THR A 105 18.01 0.82 -33.51
N ASN A 106 16.85 1.19 -32.98
CA ASN A 106 16.71 2.25 -31.98
C ASN A 106 16.99 1.77 -30.56
N ASP A 107 16.97 0.46 -30.31
CA ASP A 107 17.12 -0.13 -28.98
C ASP A 107 18.52 -0.72 -28.74
N LEU A 108 19.46 -0.51 -29.65
CA LEU A 108 20.82 -1.03 -29.54
C LEU A 108 21.61 -0.36 -28.41
N TYR A 109 22.36 -1.17 -27.66
CA TYR A 109 23.33 -0.64 -26.70
C TYR A 109 24.63 -0.22 -27.41
N PRO A 110 25.20 0.94 -27.07
CA PRO A 110 26.50 1.33 -27.59
C PRO A 110 27.59 0.33 -27.21
N LEU A 111 28.38 -0.12 -28.19
CA LEU A 111 29.55 -0.99 -27.97
C LEU A 111 30.72 -0.21 -27.38
N ASN A 112 30.60 0.13 -26.11
CA ASN A 112 31.66 0.76 -25.33
C ASN A 112 31.70 0.16 -23.93
N ASN A 113 32.81 0.40 -23.22
CA ASN A 113 32.98 -0.15 -21.88
C ASN A 113 31.79 0.19 -20.98
N LYS A 114 31.24 1.42 -21.03
CA LYS A 114 30.16 1.88 -20.15
C LYS A 114 28.93 0.96 -20.15
N TRP A 115 28.57 0.38 -21.30
CA TRP A 115 27.36 -0.45 -21.46
C TRP A 115 27.65 -1.93 -21.69
N SER A 116 28.91 -2.34 -21.81
CA SER A 116 29.25 -3.74 -22.06
C SER A 116 28.92 -4.64 -20.87
N TRP A 117 28.39 -5.83 -21.16
CA TRP A 117 28.35 -6.97 -20.25
C TRP A 117 28.73 -8.26 -21.01
N ASP A 118 29.25 -9.20 -20.25
CA ASP A 118 29.65 -10.53 -20.72
C ASP A 118 29.64 -11.48 -19.52
N TRP A 119 28.67 -12.38 -19.47
CA TRP A 119 28.48 -13.33 -18.37
C TRP A 119 29.54 -14.43 -18.43
N ASP A 120 30.16 -14.70 -17.27
CA ASP A 120 31.10 -15.80 -17.12
C ASP A 120 30.47 -17.19 -17.29
N SER A 121 29.17 -17.33 -17.00
CA SER A 121 28.39 -18.55 -17.22
C SER A 121 26.88 -18.28 -17.27
N ASP A 122 26.16 -19.10 -18.04
CA ASP A 122 24.68 -19.12 -18.08
C ASP A 122 24.07 -19.38 -16.68
N ALA A 123 24.72 -20.18 -15.85
CA ALA A 123 24.27 -20.44 -14.48
C ALA A 123 24.27 -19.16 -13.61
N ASN A 124 25.30 -18.33 -13.73
CA ASN A 124 25.37 -17.07 -13.00
C ASN A 124 24.35 -16.07 -13.55
N ARG A 125 24.17 -15.99 -14.88
CA ARG A 125 23.12 -15.16 -15.47
C ARG A 125 21.73 -15.52 -14.95
N LYS A 126 21.39 -16.81 -14.90
CA LYS A 126 20.11 -17.30 -14.35
C LYS A 126 19.96 -17.00 -12.86
N ALA A 127 21.03 -17.18 -12.08
CA ALA A 127 21.01 -16.85 -10.64
C ALA A 127 20.83 -15.35 -10.39
N PHE A 128 21.40 -14.49 -11.25
CA PHE A 128 21.13 -13.06 -11.25
C PHE A 128 19.67 -12.75 -11.59
N GLU A 129 19.16 -13.36 -12.66
CA GLU A 129 17.80 -13.13 -13.16
C GLU A 129 16.76 -13.50 -12.10
N GLU A 130 16.92 -14.63 -11.42
CA GLU A 130 16.06 -15.05 -10.32
C GLU A 130 16.00 -14.01 -9.20
N LYS A 131 17.16 -13.48 -8.78
CA LYS A 131 17.25 -12.45 -7.74
C LYS A 131 16.60 -11.14 -8.19
N ARG A 132 16.79 -10.75 -9.46
CA ARG A 132 16.17 -9.56 -10.05
C ARG A 132 14.66 -9.70 -10.09
N ILE A 133 14.14 -10.80 -10.63
CA ILE A 133 12.70 -11.07 -10.70
C ILE A 133 12.10 -11.04 -9.29
N THR A 134 12.75 -11.67 -8.32
CA THR A 134 12.29 -11.65 -6.92
C THR A 134 12.26 -10.22 -6.36
N SER A 135 13.28 -9.41 -6.64
CA SER A 135 13.29 -7.99 -6.25
C SER A 135 12.09 -7.24 -6.83
N ASP A 136 11.81 -7.43 -8.12
CA ASP A 136 10.72 -6.74 -8.83
C ASP A 136 9.35 -7.20 -8.30
N GLN A 137 9.20 -8.49 -7.98
CA GLN A 137 8.00 -9.03 -7.33
C GLN A 137 7.78 -8.39 -5.95
N MET A 138 8.83 -8.25 -5.13
CA MET A 138 8.73 -7.62 -3.81
C MET A 138 8.35 -6.14 -3.93
N GLN A 139 8.90 -5.43 -4.92
CA GLN A 139 8.50 -4.05 -5.22
C GLN A 139 7.03 -3.97 -5.65
N LEU A 140 6.58 -4.91 -6.47
CA LEU A 140 5.19 -4.99 -6.93
C LEU A 140 4.22 -5.23 -5.76
N ILE A 141 4.57 -6.10 -4.82
CA ILE A 141 3.77 -6.33 -3.60
C ILE A 141 3.65 -5.03 -2.78
N ALA A 142 4.73 -4.26 -2.64
CA ALA A 142 4.68 -2.96 -1.96
C ALA A 142 3.73 -1.99 -2.67
N THR A 143 3.77 -1.94 -4.01
CA THR A 143 2.86 -1.09 -4.81
C THR A 143 1.40 -1.52 -4.65
N PHE A 144 1.09 -2.82 -4.68
CA PHE A 144 -0.26 -3.30 -4.38
C PHE A 144 -0.69 -2.99 -2.95
N GLY A 145 0.24 -3.02 -1.99
CA GLY A 145 0.00 -2.61 -0.62
C GLY A 145 -0.50 -1.17 -0.50
N LEU A 146 0.03 -0.23 -1.30
CA LEU A 146 -0.49 1.15 -1.35
C LEU A 146 -1.95 1.20 -1.81
N GLY A 147 -2.32 0.38 -2.81
CA GLY A 147 -3.71 0.24 -3.25
C GLY A 147 -4.61 -0.35 -2.16
N ALA A 148 -4.13 -1.36 -1.44
CA ALA A 148 -4.84 -1.95 -0.31
C ALA A 148 -5.06 -0.95 0.83
N LEU A 149 -4.12 -0.04 1.07
CA LEU A 149 -4.24 1.04 2.06
C LEU A 149 -5.41 1.96 1.70
N VAL A 150 -5.44 2.47 0.45
CA VAL A 150 -6.55 3.31 -0.03
C VAL A 150 -7.90 2.59 0.09
N LEU A 151 -7.94 1.29 -0.25
CA LEU A 151 -9.14 0.49 -0.11
C LEU A 151 -9.57 0.35 1.35
N ASN A 152 -8.64 0.13 2.28
CA ASN A 152 -8.94 0.04 3.72
C ASN A 152 -9.55 1.35 4.24
N HIS A 153 -9.04 2.50 3.81
CA HIS A 153 -9.61 3.81 4.12
C HIS A 153 -11.04 3.97 3.59
N ALA A 154 -11.28 3.60 2.33
CA ALA A 154 -12.61 3.69 1.73
C ALA A 154 -13.63 2.78 2.44
N VAL A 155 -13.27 1.53 2.70
CA VAL A 155 -14.14 0.57 3.40
C VAL A 155 -14.41 1.03 4.84
N SER A 156 -13.40 1.57 5.53
CA SER A 156 -13.59 2.12 6.88
C SER A 156 -14.52 3.32 6.89
N ALA A 157 -14.42 4.22 5.91
CA ALA A 157 -15.33 5.36 5.78
C ALA A 157 -16.79 4.91 5.52
N ILE A 158 -16.99 3.93 4.63
CA ILE A 158 -18.31 3.35 4.34
C ILE A 158 -18.91 2.71 5.60
N ASP A 159 -18.13 1.94 6.36
CA ASP A 159 -18.59 1.33 7.60
C ASP A 159 -18.93 2.40 8.67
N ALA A 160 -18.16 3.48 8.77
CA ALA A 160 -18.48 4.58 9.67
C ALA A 160 -19.79 5.28 9.28
N LEU A 161 -20.03 5.48 7.97
CA LEU A 161 -21.29 6.03 7.46
C LEU A 161 -22.47 5.13 7.81
N TYR A 162 -22.29 3.81 7.66
CA TYR A 162 -23.31 2.82 8.03
C TYR A 162 -23.65 2.90 9.52
N LEU A 163 -22.63 2.93 10.40
CA LEU A 163 -22.84 3.00 11.85
C LEU A 163 -23.47 4.33 12.27
N LYS A 164 -23.07 5.45 11.64
CA LYS A 164 -23.65 6.76 11.89
C LYS A 164 -25.16 6.75 11.62
N ARG A 165 -25.56 6.25 10.44
CA ARG A 165 -26.97 6.11 10.05
C ARG A 165 -27.75 5.18 10.96
N LEU A 166 -27.11 4.17 11.54
CA LEU A 166 -27.75 3.28 12.51
C LEU A 166 -28.01 4.00 13.84
N SER A 167 -27.02 4.76 14.33
CA SER A 167 -27.17 5.56 15.54
C SER A 167 -28.22 6.67 15.39
N ASP A 168 -28.33 7.29 14.22
CA ASP A 168 -29.34 8.32 13.94
C ASP A 168 -30.80 7.80 13.95
N LYS A 169 -31.01 6.48 13.98
CA LYS A 169 -32.38 5.91 14.07
C LYS A 169 -32.91 5.81 15.50
N MET A 170 -32.04 5.94 16.51
CA MET A 170 -32.39 5.68 17.90
C MET A 170 -31.73 6.70 18.83
N TYR A 171 -32.55 7.51 19.51
CA TYR A 171 -32.06 8.46 20.51
C TYR A 171 -32.69 8.15 21.86
N VAL A 172 -31.88 8.18 22.92
CA VAL A 172 -32.33 8.01 24.30
C VAL A 172 -32.20 9.34 25.02
N ASN A 173 -33.33 9.90 25.47
CA ASN A 173 -33.35 11.15 26.22
C ASN A 173 -33.75 10.87 27.67
N ALA A 174 -33.06 11.51 28.61
CA ALA A 174 -33.48 11.52 30.01
C ALA A 174 -34.87 12.18 30.09
N TYR A 175 -35.82 11.48 30.70
CA TYR A 175 -37.16 11.95 30.93
C TYR A 175 -37.32 12.29 32.41
N GLN A 176 -37.73 13.52 32.71
CA GLN A 176 -38.09 13.94 34.06
C GLN A 176 -39.60 14.17 34.12
N ASN A 177 -40.27 13.44 35.01
CA ASN A 177 -41.66 13.68 35.32
C ASN A 177 -41.75 14.72 36.44
N THR A 178 -42.11 15.95 36.07
CA THR A 178 -42.22 17.10 36.99
C THR A 178 -43.38 17.00 37.99
N GLU A 179 -44.36 16.13 37.77
CA GLU A 179 -45.54 15.98 38.65
C GLU A 179 -45.32 14.93 39.75
N THR A 180 -44.58 13.87 39.45
CA THR A 180 -44.30 12.77 40.40
C THR A 180 -42.87 12.78 40.95
N GLY A 181 -42.01 13.68 40.44
CA GLY A 181 -40.57 13.70 40.77
C GLY A 181 -39.81 12.49 40.21
N GLY A 182 -40.42 11.69 39.34
CA GLY A 182 -39.82 10.49 38.76
C GLY A 182 -38.80 10.82 37.68
N VAL A 183 -37.66 10.13 37.71
CA VAL A 183 -36.64 10.14 36.64
C VAL A 183 -36.70 8.83 35.86
N GLY A 184 -36.63 8.91 34.54
CA GLY A 184 -36.62 7.76 33.64
C GLY A 184 -35.92 8.05 32.32
N TYR A 185 -36.06 7.14 31.37
CA TYR A 185 -35.51 7.29 30.02
C TYR A 185 -36.63 7.17 29.00
N SER A 186 -36.61 8.04 27.99
CA SER A 186 -37.44 7.93 26.80
C SER A 186 -36.59 7.41 25.64
N ILE A 187 -37.08 6.39 24.93
CA ILE A 187 -36.44 5.85 23.73
C ILE A 187 -37.28 6.30 22.55
N ILE A 188 -36.68 7.07 21.65
CA ILE A 188 -37.33 7.58 20.44
C ILE A 188 -36.76 6.84 19.24
N PHE A 189 -37.65 6.20 18.48
CA PHE A 189 -37.33 5.56 17.21
C PHE A 189 -37.76 6.48 16.07
N ASN A 190 -36.83 6.84 15.19
CA ASN A 190 -37.16 7.57 13.98
C ASN A 190 -37.52 6.54 12.89
N ILE A 191 -38.82 6.33 12.67
CA ILE A 191 -39.33 5.41 11.66
C ILE A 191 -39.64 6.25 10.40
N TYR A 192 -38.71 6.21 9.45
CA TYR A 192 -38.96 6.57 8.04
C TYR A 192 -38.86 5.31 7.20
#